data_AF-K9QE51-F1
#
_entry.id   AF-K9QE51-F1
#
_cell.length_a   1.000
_cell.length_b   1.000
_cell.length_c   1.000
_cell.angle_alpha   90.00
_cell.angle_beta   90.00
_cell.angle_gamma   90.00
#
_symmetry.space_group_name_H-M   'P 1'
#
loop_
_entity.id
_entity.type
_entity.pdbx_description
1 polymer ?
#
loop_
_entity_poly.entity_id
_entity_poly.type
_entity_poly.pdbx_seq_one_letter_code
_entity_poly.pdbx_strand_id
1 'polypeptide(L)'
;MYKTIQTVFVGDGNYNNLMNSIKGGQRPFKYMDYLYVAFADLKPNSNPPQIYFKSEYEQNVREIIAEAKKQNPSLIVFAQVNWASTLAPLDTEAKIEAFAKSIPPFLKQYGLVGIDFDWEQVPFDINLASYLFTQVKTQIGSEAYLSISADKTTSLKPSVVNQYVDIVNVQSYQRLWLVDEFIDFGIDKNKIYIGIASENDDPNAFYPSGGGVSDYINKCVDTGTAGLYLWRIDNDDTDHAINVPRYTITKQIWQFTKGTMATEIGGGVFEDTNMRRDAKGNPQAVPPITEMIVRYGNVVNAIQTINGDLKLPQHGGYSGIAAPTIKLDEGDNIIEVSGYTGTWFGWNCVLQLMLTTKNGKTYGPYGSMADASQKIPFSFKALTGQSIVAFKGTLISIPLKDAPETTVIESLSVSFA
;
A
#
# COMPACT_ATOMS: atom_id res chain seq x y z
N MET A 1 10.26 1.95 -10.12
CA MET A 1 10.13 1.68 -8.67
C MET A 1 8.74 2.10 -8.27
N TYR A 2 7.96 1.21 -7.66
CA TYR A 2 6.59 1.49 -7.28
C TYR A 2 6.51 2.65 -6.26
N LYS A 3 5.36 3.31 -6.18
CA LYS A 3 5.10 4.41 -5.25
C LYS A 3 3.77 4.17 -4.52
N THR A 4 3.61 4.77 -3.34
CA THR A 4 2.32 4.73 -2.62
C THR A 4 1.72 6.11 -2.48
N ILE A 5 0.39 6.16 -2.60
CA ILE A 5 -0.41 7.34 -2.37
C ILE A 5 -1.42 7.02 -1.26
N GLN A 6 -1.57 7.93 -0.32
CA GLN A 6 -2.53 7.80 0.78
C GLN A 6 -3.36 9.07 0.84
N THR A 7 -4.68 8.94 0.99
CA THR A 7 -5.56 10.07 1.29
C THR A 7 -5.77 10.19 2.79
N VAL A 8 -5.90 11.43 3.29
CA VAL A 8 -6.45 11.76 4.60
C VAL A 8 -7.67 12.66 4.43
N PHE A 9 -8.78 12.33 5.06
CA PHE A 9 -9.95 13.21 5.08
C PHE A 9 -9.98 14.06 6.36
N VAL A 10 -9.95 15.39 6.20
CA VAL A 10 -9.94 16.32 7.34
C VAL A 10 -11.33 16.76 7.81
N GLY A 11 -12.38 16.29 7.11
CA GLY A 11 -13.74 16.80 7.24
C GLY A 11 -14.65 16.01 8.19
N ASP A 12 -14.22 14.86 8.71
CA ASP A 12 -15.03 14.00 9.56
C ASP A 12 -14.37 13.66 10.91
N GLY A 13 -15.00 12.75 11.67
CA GLY A 13 -14.53 12.32 12.99
C GLY A 13 -13.20 11.55 12.97
N ASN A 14 -12.82 10.94 11.84
CA ASN A 14 -11.60 10.12 11.75
C ASN A 14 -10.33 10.96 11.76
N TYR A 15 -10.42 12.24 11.39
CA TYR A 15 -9.34 13.21 11.62
C TYR A 15 -8.84 13.18 13.07
N ASN A 16 -9.75 13.18 14.05
CA ASN A 16 -9.38 13.18 15.46
C ASN A 16 -8.73 11.85 15.87
N ASN A 17 -9.18 10.74 15.30
CA ASN A 17 -8.60 9.40 15.53
C ASN A 17 -7.14 9.35 15.06
N LEU A 18 -6.88 9.83 13.85
CA LEU A 18 -5.53 9.99 13.29
C LEU A 18 -4.66 10.85 14.22
N MET A 19 -5.12 12.04 14.60
CA MET A 19 -4.32 12.95 15.44
C MET A 19 -4.08 12.39 16.85
N ASN A 20 -5.05 11.69 17.43
CA ASN A 20 -4.89 11.02 18.72
C ASN A 20 -3.87 9.88 18.64
N SER A 21 -3.87 9.09 17.56
CA SER A 21 -2.87 8.05 17.35
C SER A 21 -1.45 8.63 17.22
N ILE A 22 -1.30 9.79 16.55
CA ILE A 22 -0.03 10.50 16.40
C ILE A 22 0.46 11.04 17.75
N LYS A 23 -0.43 11.60 18.56
CA LYS A 23 -0.14 12.00 19.94
C LYS A 23 0.29 10.80 20.79
N GLY A 24 -0.28 9.63 20.54
CA GLY A 24 0.11 8.33 21.10
C GLY A 24 1.44 7.77 20.57
N GLY A 25 2.15 8.52 19.70
CA GLY A 25 3.47 8.17 19.20
C GLY A 25 3.50 7.49 17.83
N GLN A 26 2.35 7.24 17.21
CA GLN A 26 2.32 6.69 15.85
C GLN A 26 2.87 7.68 14.83
N ARG A 27 3.48 7.15 13.77
CA ARG A 27 4.13 7.94 12.70
C ARG A 27 3.68 7.48 11.31
N PRO A 28 2.39 7.61 10.97
CA PRO A 28 1.83 7.07 9.74
C PRO A 28 2.42 7.68 8.46
N PHE A 29 2.77 8.97 8.47
CA PHE A 29 3.26 9.69 7.29
C PHE A 29 4.68 9.30 6.87
N LYS A 30 5.39 8.50 7.69
CA LYS A 30 6.67 7.89 7.31
C LYS A 30 6.51 6.84 6.20
N TYR A 31 5.32 6.27 6.05
CA TYR A 31 5.07 5.11 5.20
C TYR A 31 4.34 5.49 3.89
N MET A 32 4.79 6.57 3.24
CA MET A 32 4.19 7.04 2.00
C MET A 32 5.11 7.92 1.16
N ASP A 33 4.91 7.90 -0.16
CA ASP A 33 5.58 8.81 -1.09
C ASP A 33 4.73 10.06 -1.36
N TYR A 34 3.41 9.89 -1.38
CA TYR A 34 2.44 10.93 -1.69
C TYR A 34 1.30 10.96 -0.66
N LEU A 35 0.91 12.16 -0.22
CA LEU A 35 -0.24 12.38 0.66
C LEU A 35 -1.26 13.28 -0.03
N TYR A 36 -2.51 12.84 -0.09
CA TYR A 36 -3.63 13.64 -0.56
C TYR A 36 -4.42 14.17 0.62
N VAL A 37 -4.54 15.49 0.74
CA VAL A 37 -5.36 16.12 1.77
C VAL A 37 -6.74 16.40 1.19
N ALA A 38 -7.71 15.61 1.61
CA ALA A 38 -9.09 15.67 1.16
C ALA A 38 -9.96 16.48 2.15
N PHE A 39 -10.87 17.35 1.73
CA PHE A 39 -11.10 17.82 0.36
C PHE A 39 -10.94 19.34 0.26
N ALA A 40 -10.29 19.79 -0.80
CA ALA A 40 -10.48 21.11 -1.36
C ALA A 40 -11.78 21.15 -2.15
N ASP A 41 -12.35 22.34 -2.34
CA ASP A 41 -13.64 22.54 -2.98
C ASP A 41 -13.55 23.70 -3.98
N LEU A 42 -14.52 23.75 -4.89
CA LEU A 42 -14.74 24.90 -5.76
C LEU A 42 -15.61 25.90 -5.00
N LYS A 43 -15.18 27.16 -4.90
CA LYS A 43 -16.00 28.22 -4.31
C LYS A 43 -17.14 28.55 -5.28
N PRO A 44 -18.40 28.14 -5.00
CA PRO A 44 -19.45 28.10 -6.03
C PRO A 44 -19.92 29.49 -6.46
N ASN A 45 -19.71 30.50 -5.60
CA ASN A 45 -20.15 31.88 -5.82
C ASN A 45 -19.00 32.86 -6.10
N SER A 46 -17.77 32.36 -6.31
CA SER A 46 -16.66 33.27 -6.65
C SER A 46 -16.66 33.58 -8.15
N ASN A 47 -16.35 34.84 -8.47
CA ASN A 47 -16.10 35.27 -9.84
C ASN A 47 -14.75 36.03 -9.87
N PRO A 48 -13.67 35.43 -10.39
CA PRO A 48 -13.60 34.11 -11.03
C PRO A 48 -13.82 32.91 -10.07
N PRO A 49 -14.15 31.72 -10.58
CA PRO A 49 -14.15 30.47 -9.80
C PRO A 49 -12.79 30.21 -9.15
N GLN A 50 -12.79 29.79 -7.88
CA GLN A 50 -11.57 29.62 -7.07
C GLN A 50 -11.58 28.31 -6.30
N ILE A 51 -10.43 27.63 -6.22
CA ILE A 51 -10.21 26.52 -5.30
C ILE A 51 -9.98 27.04 -3.86
N TYR A 52 -10.50 26.31 -2.86
CA TYR A 52 -10.26 26.60 -1.45
C TYR A 52 -10.41 25.36 -0.57
N PHE A 53 -9.85 25.38 0.64
CA PHE A 53 -10.30 24.50 1.71
C PHE A 53 -11.38 25.23 2.52
N LYS A 54 -12.44 24.52 2.92
CA LYS A 54 -13.49 25.12 3.77
C LYS A 54 -12.89 25.66 5.07
N SER A 55 -13.37 26.81 5.51
CA SER A 55 -12.81 27.55 6.66
C SER A 55 -12.77 26.72 7.93
N GLU A 56 -13.79 25.89 8.15
CA GLU A 56 -13.91 24.99 9.29
C GLU A 56 -12.85 23.88 9.31
N TYR A 57 -12.22 23.57 8.18
CA TYR A 57 -11.20 22.54 8.06
C TYR A 57 -9.79 23.10 7.85
N GLU A 58 -9.63 24.42 7.64
CA GLU A 58 -8.34 25.03 7.30
C GLU A 58 -7.27 24.74 8.37
N GLN A 59 -7.64 24.77 9.65
CA GLN A 59 -6.72 24.45 10.74
C GLN A 59 -6.28 22.98 10.68
N ASN A 60 -7.21 22.06 10.43
CA ASN A 60 -6.92 20.63 10.32
C ASN A 60 -5.96 20.36 9.15
N VAL A 61 -6.20 21.00 7.99
CA VAL A 61 -5.32 20.92 6.82
C VAL A 61 -3.89 21.34 7.18
N ARG A 62 -3.73 22.49 7.84
CA ARG A 62 -2.40 23.00 8.22
C ARG A 62 -1.71 22.08 9.22
N GLU A 63 -2.45 21.54 10.18
CA GLU A 63 -1.92 20.61 11.19
C GLU A 63 -1.45 19.29 10.55
N ILE A 64 -2.24 18.70 9.65
CA ILE A 64 -1.86 17.51 8.88
C ILE A 64 -0.60 17.75 8.07
N ILE A 65 -0.56 18.83 7.28
CA ILE A 65 0.59 19.12 6.42
C ILE A 65 1.86 19.28 7.27
N ALA A 66 1.78 20.03 8.37
CA ALA A 66 2.90 20.26 9.26
C ALA A 66 3.41 18.95 9.88
N GLU A 67 2.51 18.11 10.40
CA GLU A 67 2.90 16.84 11.03
C GLU A 67 3.41 15.84 9.98
N ALA A 68 2.80 15.79 8.79
CA ALA A 68 3.25 14.93 7.70
C ALA A 68 4.68 15.30 7.24
N LYS A 69 4.97 16.59 7.06
CA LYS A 69 6.33 17.07 6.73
C LYS A 69 7.34 16.84 7.85
N LYS A 70 6.91 16.91 9.11
CA LYS A 70 7.77 16.61 10.26
C LYS A 70 8.15 15.13 10.32
N GLN A 71 7.23 14.22 10.01
CA GLN A 71 7.50 12.78 9.99
C GLN A 71 8.26 12.34 8.74
N ASN A 72 8.04 13.01 7.61
CA ASN A 72 8.62 12.70 6.32
C ASN A 72 8.88 13.99 5.51
N PRO A 73 10.08 14.60 5.63
CA PRO A 73 10.40 15.85 4.92
C PRO A 73 10.33 15.74 3.40
N SER A 74 10.53 14.54 2.85
CA SER A 74 10.47 14.25 1.41
C SER A 74 9.06 14.02 0.86
N LEU A 75 8.04 13.94 1.72
CA LEU A 75 6.67 13.64 1.33
C LEU A 75 6.11 14.68 0.36
N ILE A 76 5.56 14.24 -0.76
CA ILE A 76 4.91 15.10 -1.74
C ILE A 76 3.43 15.20 -1.38
N VAL A 77 2.91 16.41 -1.20
CA VAL A 77 1.55 16.63 -0.69
C VAL A 77 0.67 17.30 -1.74
N PHE A 78 -0.54 16.77 -1.91
CA PHE A 78 -1.55 17.21 -2.86
C PHE A 78 -2.76 17.78 -2.12
N ALA A 79 -3.47 18.70 -2.77
CA ALA A 79 -4.87 18.93 -2.45
C ALA A 79 -5.74 18.00 -3.30
N GLN A 80 -6.61 17.21 -2.67
CA GLN A 80 -7.62 16.46 -3.39
C GLN A 80 -8.90 17.27 -3.45
N VAL A 81 -9.38 17.57 -4.66
CA VAL A 81 -10.66 18.22 -4.87
C VAL A 81 -11.76 17.19 -4.66
N ASN A 82 -12.84 17.61 -4.01
CA ASN A 82 -14.05 16.81 -3.81
C ASN A 82 -14.59 16.26 -5.15
N TRP A 83 -15.61 15.38 -5.09
CA TRP A 83 -16.22 14.75 -6.26
C TRP A 83 -16.34 15.69 -7.45
N ALA A 84 -15.99 15.23 -8.66
CA ALA A 84 -15.99 16.04 -9.86
C ALA A 84 -17.35 16.69 -10.16
N SER A 85 -18.44 16.15 -9.62
CA SER A 85 -19.77 16.79 -9.63
C SER A 85 -19.77 18.20 -9.01
N THR A 86 -18.93 18.47 -8.01
CA THR A 86 -18.75 19.81 -7.41
C THR A 86 -18.14 20.82 -8.38
N LEU A 87 -17.50 20.33 -9.46
CA LEU A 87 -16.94 21.14 -10.53
C LEU A 87 -17.96 21.45 -11.64
N ALA A 88 -19.22 21.01 -11.53
CA ALA A 88 -20.28 21.30 -12.50
C ALA A 88 -20.41 22.80 -12.87
N PRO A 89 -20.17 23.78 -11.97
CA PRO A 89 -20.19 25.19 -12.35
C PRO A 89 -19.12 25.60 -13.38
N LEU A 90 -18.10 24.79 -13.63
CA LEU A 90 -17.04 24.99 -14.64
C LEU A 90 -17.52 24.58 -16.05
N ASP A 91 -18.71 25.03 -16.44
CA ASP A 91 -19.44 24.67 -17.66
C ASP A 91 -18.91 25.32 -18.95
N THR A 92 -17.89 26.17 -18.87
CA THR A 92 -17.34 26.94 -20.00
C THR A 92 -15.83 27.03 -19.90
N GLU A 93 -15.16 27.12 -21.06
CA GLU A 93 -13.70 27.26 -21.15
C GLU A 93 -13.17 28.45 -20.33
N ALA A 94 -13.86 29.60 -20.37
CA ALA A 94 -13.48 30.78 -19.61
C ALA A 94 -13.49 30.55 -18.09
N LYS A 95 -14.48 29.81 -17.57
CA LYS A 95 -14.55 29.45 -16.15
C LYS A 95 -13.46 28.44 -15.78
N ILE A 96 -13.16 27.49 -16.66
CA ILE A 96 -12.06 26.52 -16.48
C ILE A 96 -10.71 27.22 -16.44
N GLU A 97 -10.43 28.14 -17.35
CA GLU A 97 -9.18 28.91 -17.35
C GLU A 97 -9.03 29.73 -16.07
N ALA A 98 -10.12 30.39 -15.66
CA ALA A 98 -10.17 31.17 -14.45
C ALA A 98 -9.91 30.32 -13.21
N PHE A 99 -10.54 29.15 -13.13
CA PHE A 99 -10.29 28.16 -12.09
C PHE A 99 -8.85 27.65 -12.11
N ALA A 100 -8.32 27.26 -13.27
CA ALA A 100 -6.96 26.76 -13.43
C ALA A 100 -5.91 27.80 -12.95
N LYS A 101 -6.13 29.09 -13.25
CA LYS A 101 -5.28 30.20 -12.76
C LYS A 101 -5.34 30.38 -11.24
N SER A 102 -6.39 29.91 -10.57
CA SER A 102 -6.51 29.97 -9.11
C SER A 102 -5.71 28.87 -8.39
N ILE A 103 -5.31 27.80 -9.08
CA ILE A 103 -4.64 26.64 -8.47
C ILE A 103 -3.21 26.97 -8.01
N PRO A 104 -2.30 27.56 -8.82
CA PRO A 104 -0.93 27.84 -8.37
C PRO A 104 -0.83 28.67 -7.08
N PRO A 105 -1.53 29.80 -6.90
CA PRO A 105 -1.47 30.54 -5.64
C PRO A 105 -2.05 29.75 -4.46
N PHE A 106 -3.08 28.92 -4.68
CA PHE A 106 -3.63 28.04 -3.67
C PHE A 106 -2.61 26.96 -3.24
N LEU A 107 -1.96 26.28 -4.19
CA LEU A 107 -0.92 25.29 -3.86
C LEU A 107 0.21 25.94 -3.07
N LYS A 108 0.65 27.14 -3.48
CA LYS A 108 1.67 27.93 -2.78
C LYS A 108 1.26 28.29 -1.35
N GLN A 109 -0.01 28.67 -1.11
CA GLN A 109 -0.52 29.05 0.20
C GLN A 109 -0.38 27.93 1.25
N TYR A 110 -0.47 26.66 0.82
CA TYR A 110 -0.40 25.49 1.70
C TYR A 110 0.91 24.70 1.56
N GLY A 111 1.84 25.13 0.70
CA GLY A 111 3.09 24.40 0.44
C GLY A 111 2.87 23.05 -0.25
N LEU A 112 1.83 22.97 -1.06
CA LEU A 112 1.45 21.78 -1.83
C LEU A 112 2.14 21.80 -3.20
N VAL A 113 2.32 20.61 -3.76
CA VAL A 113 3.01 20.42 -5.05
C VAL A 113 2.18 19.62 -6.04
N GLY A 114 0.89 19.38 -5.74
CA GLY A 114 -0.02 18.75 -6.66
C GLY A 114 -1.49 18.97 -6.34
N ILE A 115 -2.32 18.69 -7.33
CA ILE A 115 -3.78 18.69 -7.23
C ILE A 115 -4.31 17.36 -7.77
N ASP A 116 -5.28 16.79 -7.06
CA ASP A 116 -6.05 15.63 -7.49
C ASP A 116 -7.50 16.00 -7.75
N PHE A 117 -8.11 15.45 -8.79
CA PHE A 117 -9.57 15.50 -8.97
C PHE A 117 -10.17 14.14 -8.65
N ASP A 118 -11.03 14.08 -7.64
CA ASP A 118 -11.84 12.89 -7.37
C ASP A 118 -12.90 12.72 -8.47
N TRP A 119 -12.54 11.98 -9.51
CA TRP A 119 -13.18 11.91 -10.82
C TRP A 119 -14.37 10.94 -10.83
N GLU A 120 -15.31 11.17 -9.93
CA GLU A 120 -16.59 10.48 -9.84
C GLU A 120 -17.75 11.41 -10.20
N GLN A 121 -18.88 10.85 -10.66
CA GLN A 121 -20.09 11.60 -11.00
C GLN A 121 -19.82 12.80 -11.93
N VAL A 122 -18.97 12.56 -12.93
CA VAL A 122 -18.37 13.58 -13.78
C VAL A 122 -19.44 14.37 -14.55
N PRO A 123 -19.52 15.71 -14.37
CA PRO A 123 -20.52 16.55 -15.03
C PRO A 123 -20.09 17.02 -16.43
N PHE A 124 -18.88 16.67 -16.85
CA PHE A 124 -18.26 17.12 -18.09
C PHE A 124 -18.48 16.13 -19.22
N ASP A 125 -18.61 16.64 -20.44
CA ASP A 125 -18.30 15.84 -21.63
C ASP A 125 -16.78 15.66 -21.80
N ILE A 126 -16.40 14.81 -22.75
CA ILE A 126 -15.00 14.48 -23.02
C ILE A 126 -14.16 15.69 -23.45
N ASN A 127 -14.75 16.67 -24.13
CA ASN A 127 -14.02 17.85 -24.64
C ASN A 127 -13.74 18.82 -23.49
N LEU A 128 -14.74 19.08 -22.66
CA LEU A 128 -14.61 19.99 -21.53
C LEU A 128 -13.69 19.42 -20.45
N ALA A 129 -13.77 18.10 -20.19
CA ALA A 129 -12.80 17.40 -19.34
C ALA A 129 -11.37 17.48 -19.88
N SER A 130 -11.19 17.27 -21.19
CA SER A 130 -9.89 17.39 -21.84
C SER A 130 -9.33 18.82 -21.71
N TYR A 131 -10.19 19.82 -21.85
CA TYR A 131 -9.82 21.22 -21.69
C TYR A 131 -9.40 21.53 -20.25
N LEU A 132 -10.14 21.03 -19.26
CA LEU A 132 -9.80 21.16 -17.83
C LEU A 132 -8.39 20.63 -17.55
N PHE A 133 -8.08 19.40 -17.93
CA PHE A 133 -6.76 18.81 -17.68
C PHE A 133 -5.64 19.60 -18.36
N THR A 134 -5.87 20.04 -19.61
CA THR A 134 -4.91 20.84 -20.37
C THR A 134 -4.64 22.18 -19.68
N GLN A 135 -5.68 22.90 -19.28
CA GLN A 135 -5.54 24.21 -18.64
C GLN A 135 -4.90 24.09 -17.27
N VAL A 136 -5.34 23.13 -16.45
CA VAL A 136 -4.77 22.91 -15.11
C VAL A 136 -3.28 22.59 -15.22
N LYS A 137 -2.90 21.61 -16.07
CA LYS A 137 -1.48 21.26 -16.24
C LYS A 137 -0.64 22.42 -16.76
N THR A 138 -1.19 23.21 -17.69
CA THR A 138 -0.51 24.40 -18.22
C THR A 138 -0.27 25.45 -17.13
N GLN A 139 -1.23 25.69 -16.24
CA GLN A 139 -1.10 26.69 -15.18
C GLN A 139 -0.19 26.25 -14.03
N ILE A 140 -0.23 24.98 -13.63
CA ILE A 140 0.61 24.47 -12.52
C ILE A 140 2.06 24.19 -12.96
N GLY A 141 2.30 24.01 -14.26
CA GLY A 141 3.63 23.78 -14.83
C GLY A 141 4.14 22.35 -14.65
N SER A 142 5.39 22.11 -15.06
CA SER A 142 6.01 20.77 -15.02
C SER A 142 6.54 20.37 -13.64
N GLU A 143 6.72 21.31 -12.72
CA GLU A 143 7.22 21.04 -11.36
C GLU A 143 6.12 20.53 -10.41
N ALA A 144 4.85 20.78 -10.76
CA ALA A 144 3.69 20.34 -10.00
C ALA A 144 2.95 19.18 -10.69
N TYR A 145 2.24 18.41 -9.89
CA TYR A 145 1.52 17.21 -10.31
C TYR A 145 0.02 17.49 -10.50
N LEU A 146 -0.54 16.95 -11.59
CA LEU A 146 -1.96 16.79 -11.79
C LEU A 146 -2.30 15.30 -11.70
N SER A 147 -3.22 14.94 -10.82
CA SER A 147 -3.75 13.58 -10.71
C SER A 147 -5.27 13.54 -10.83
N ILE A 148 -5.78 12.34 -11.12
CA ILE A 148 -7.21 12.05 -11.04
C ILE A 148 -7.42 10.75 -10.26
N SER A 149 -8.48 10.68 -9.45
CA SER A 149 -8.92 9.47 -8.77
C SER A 149 -10.25 9.02 -9.36
N ALA A 150 -10.25 8.04 -10.27
CA ALA A 150 -11.39 7.74 -11.13
C ALA A 150 -12.00 6.36 -10.86
N ASP A 151 -13.33 6.27 -10.80
CA ASP A 151 -14.09 5.03 -10.64
C ASP A 151 -14.52 4.41 -11.98
N LYS A 152 -14.38 5.14 -13.09
CA LYS A 152 -14.69 4.72 -14.46
C LYS A 152 -13.94 5.55 -15.51
N THR A 153 -13.96 5.09 -16.76
CA THR A 153 -13.30 5.77 -17.90
C THR A 153 -14.12 6.89 -18.55
N THR A 154 -15.31 7.19 -18.01
CA THR A 154 -16.25 8.18 -18.58
C THR A 154 -15.62 9.59 -18.62
N SER A 155 -15.84 10.26 -19.76
CA SER A 155 -15.33 11.61 -20.03
C SER A 155 -13.80 11.74 -20.01
N LEU A 156 -13.07 10.63 -20.11
CA LEU A 156 -11.64 10.61 -20.30
C LEU A 156 -11.29 10.44 -21.78
N LYS A 157 -10.23 11.11 -22.22
CA LYS A 157 -9.60 10.89 -23.53
C LYS A 157 -8.18 10.39 -23.31
N PRO A 158 -7.83 9.13 -23.65
CA PRO A 158 -6.54 8.54 -23.32
C PRO A 158 -5.34 9.38 -23.76
N SER A 159 -5.39 9.95 -24.97
CA SER A 159 -4.32 10.81 -25.48
C SER A 159 -4.09 12.05 -24.62
N VAL A 160 -5.15 12.63 -24.04
CA VAL A 160 -5.07 13.83 -23.21
C VAL A 160 -4.65 13.46 -21.79
N VAL A 161 -5.22 12.41 -21.21
CA VAL A 161 -4.83 11.90 -19.89
C VAL A 161 -3.34 11.54 -19.88
N ASN A 162 -2.88 10.76 -20.87
CA ASN A 162 -1.48 10.37 -20.99
C ASN A 162 -0.54 11.57 -21.24
N GLN A 163 -1.04 12.69 -21.76
CA GLN A 163 -0.24 13.88 -21.98
C GLN A 163 -0.18 14.81 -20.76
N TYR A 164 -1.30 15.02 -20.07
CA TYR A 164 -1.42 16.11 -19.09
C TYR A 164 -1.62 15.66 -17.65
N VAL A 165 -2.09 14.43 -17.42
CA VAL A 165 -2.28 13.88 -16.07
C VAL A 165 -1.05 13.04 -15.72
N ASP A 166 -0.43 13.31 -14.59
CA ASP A 166 0.79 12.63 -14.13
C ASP A 166 0.47 11.29 -13.43
N ILE A 167 -0.66 11.23 -12.72
CA ILE A 167 -1.07 10.09 -11.89
C ILE A 167 -2.56 9.80 -12.10
N VAL A 168 -2.91 8.54 -12.30
CA VAL A 168 -4.29 8.06 -12.39
C VAL A 168 -4.51 7.03 -11.28
N ASN A 169 -5.21 7.42 -10.22
CA ASN A 169 -5.64 6.49 -9.18
C ASN A 169 -6.92 5.82 -9.64
N VAL A 170 -6.85 4.53 -9.96
CA VAL A 170 -8.06 3.76 -10.28
C VAL A 170 -8.70 3.37 -8.96
N GLN A 171 -9.92 3.86 -8.71
CA GLN A 171 -10.72 3.53 -7.52
C GLN A 171 -11.29 2.11 -7.63
N SER A 172 -10.39 1.14 -7.84
CA SER A 172 -10.70 -0.27 -8.07
C SER A 172 -11.34 -0.88 -6.84
N TYR A 173 -10.73 -0.64 -5.67
CA TYR A 173 -11.09 -1.29 -4.43
C TYR A 173 -11.25 -2.81 -4.67
N GLN A 174 -12.35 -3.46 -4.27
CA GLN A 174 -12.55 -4.89 -4.54
C GLN A 174 -12.73 -5.25 -6.03
N ARG A 175 -12.88 -4.27 -6.93
CA ARG A 175 -13.10 -4.46 -8.38
C ARG A 175 -11.77 -4.36 -9.13
N LEU A 176 -10.82 -5.27 -8.86
CA LEU A 176 -9.49 -5.24 -9.49
C LEU A 176 -9.50 -5.33 -11.02
N TRP A 177 -10.60 -5.83 -11.62
CA TRP A 177 -10.81 -5.84 -13.06
C TRP A 177 -10.93 -4.42 -13.66
N LEU A 178 -11.29 -3.40 -12.87
CA LEU A 178 -11.28 -2.00 -13.33
C LEU A 178 -9.88 -1.53 -13.74
N VAL A 179 -8.83 -2.11 -13.17
CA VAL A 179 -7.44 -1.78 -13.56
C VAL A 179 -7.20 -2.18 -15.02
N ASP A 180 -7.71 -3.35 -15.44
CA ASP A 180 -7.59 -3.81 -16.82
C ASP A 180 -8.41 -2.92 -17.76
N GLU A 181 -9.62 -2.52 -17.34
CA GLU A 181 -10.46 -1.61 -18.14
C GLU A 181 -9.74 -0.31 -18.48
N PHE A 182 -9.04 0.31 -17.52
CA PHE A 182 -8.28 1.54 -17.77
C PHE A 182 -7.06 1.30 -18.70
N ILE A 183 -6.38 0.16 -18.55
CA ILE A 183 -5.26 -0.21 -19.42
C ILE A 183 -5.75 -0.45 -20.85
N ASP A 184 -6.82 -1.24 -21.03
CA ASP A 184 -7.44 -1.56 -22.31
C ASP A 184 -8.04 -0.32 -22.98
N PHE A 185 -8.54 0.62 -22.18
CA PHE A 185 -8.98 1.95 -22.64
C PHE A 185 -7.82 2.79 -23.19
N GLY A 186 -6.56 2.44 -22.88
CA GLY A 186 -5.35 3.07 -23.41
C GLY A 186 -4.68 4.06 -22.47
N ILE A 187 -5.01 4.04 -21.17
CA ILE A 187 -4.27 4.81 -20.17
C ILE A 187 -2.90 4.15 -19.95
N ASP A 188 -1.85 4.96 -19.92
CA ASP A 188 -0.49 4.47 -19.66
C ASP A 188 -0.41 3.86 -18.27
N LYS A 189 -0.17 2.54 -18.22
CA LYS A 189 -0.03 1.79 -16.96
C LYS A 189 1.03 2.35 -16.01
N ASN A 190 2.07 3.03 -16.53
CA ASN A 190 3.09 3.67 -15.70
C ASN A 190 2.58 4.92 -14.95
N LYS A 191 1.32 5.33 -15.18
CA LYS A 191 0.61 6.36 -14.44
C LYS A 191 -0.45 5.80 -13.51
N ILE A 192 -0.81 4.52 -13.64
CA ILE A 192 -1.91 3.90 -12.92
C ILE A 192 -1.48 3.49 -11.52
N TYR A 193 -2.27 3.86 -10.52
CA TYR A 193 -2.16 3.38 -9.14
C TYR A 193 -3.43 2.62 -8.79
N ILE A 194 -3.27 1.42 -8.22
CA ILE A 194 -4.40 0.55 -7.88
C ILE A 194 -4.98 0.97 -6.52
N GLY A 195 -6.25 1.33 -6.50
CA GLY A 195 -6.95 1.81 -5.31
C GLY A 195 -7.38 0.69 -4.37
N ILE A 196 -7.12 0.90 -3.09
CA ILE A 196 -7.47 0.05 -1.95
C ILE A 196 -8.35 0.89 -1.01
N ALA A 197 -9.47 0.32 -0.56
CA ALA A 197 -10.28 0.93 0.49
C ALA A 197 -9.91 0.31 1.84
N SER A 198 -9.53 1.09 2.85
CA SER A 198 -9.11 0.57 4.17
C SER A 198 -10.13 0.75 5.29
N GLU A 199 -11.30 1.30 4.94
CA GLU A 199 -12.41 1.53 5.84
C GLU A 199 -13.07 0.18 6.18
N ASN A 200 -12.96 -0.27 7.44
CA ASN A 200 -13.52 -1.54 7.92
C ASN A 200 -14.80 -1.34 8.76
N ASP A 201 -15.35 -0.14 8.74
CA ASP A 201 -16.50 0.34 9.51
C ASP A 201 -17.86 0.10 8.84
N ASP A 202 -17.88 -0.16 7.52
CA ASP A 202 -19.07 -0.65 6.82
C ASP A 202 -18.88 -2.12 6.40
N PRO A 203 -19.76 -3.06 6.82
CA PRO A 203 -19.70 -4.46 6.37
C PRO A 203 -19.95 -4.63 4.87
N ASN A 204 -20.43 -3.59 4.18
CA ASN A 204 -20.51 -3.50 2.72
C ASN A 204 -19.34 -2.69 2.11
N ALA A 205 -18.41 -2.19 2.95
CA ALA A 205 -17.24 -1.46 2.48
C ALA A 205 -16.35 -2.37 1.63
N PHE A 206 -15.58 -1.72 0.77
CA PHE A 206 -14.61 -2.39 -0.07
C PHE A 206 -13.32 -2.82 0.66
N TYR A 207 -13.41 -3.10 1.97
CA TYR A 207 -12.28 -3.53 2.79
C TYR A 207 -11.71 -4.86 2.27
N PRO A 208 -10.38 -5.00 2.15
CA PRO A 208 -9.75 -6.27 1.84
C PRO A 208 -10.08 -7.30 2.92
N SER A 209 -10.63 -8.46 2.53
CA SER A 209 -10.95 -9.52 3.48
C SER A 209 -9.73 -9.89 4.33
N GLY A 210 -9.86 -9.80 5.67
CA GLY A 210 -8.77 -10.08 6.61
C GLY A 210 -7.63 -9.05 6.63
N GLY A 211 -7.78 -7.86 6.02
CA GLY A 211 -6.77 -6.79 6.04
C GLY A 211 -5.55 -7.05 5.15
N GLY A 212 -5.62 -8.04 4.26
CA GLY A 212 -4.54 -8.39 3.34
C GLY A 212 -4.58 -7.59 2.04
N VAL A 213 -3.43 -7.04 1.60
CA VAL A 213 -3.31 -6.31 0.32
C VAL A 213 -2.65 -7.13 -0.80
N SER A 214 -2.48 -8.44 -0.59
CA SER A 214 -1.69 -9.29 -1.49
C SER A 214 -2.25 -9.34 -2.91
N ASP A 215 -3.58 -9.35 -3.08
CA ASP A 215 -4.21 -9.36 -4.41
C ASP A 215 -3.97 -8.07 -5.19
N TYR A 216 -3.98 -6.92 -4.50
CA TYR A 216 -3.67 -5.61 -5.08
C TYR A 216 -2.19 -5.51 -5.48
N ILE A 217 -1.30 -6.03 -4.64
CA ILE A 217 0.13 -6.14 -4.94
C ILE A 217 0.36 -7.04 -6.16
N ASN A 218 -0.24 -8.24 -6.18
CA ASN A 218 -0.11 -9.15 -7.32
C ASN A 218 -0.63 -8.47 -8.59
N LYS A 219 -1.79 -7.81 -8.53
CA LYS A 219 -2.33 -7.06 -9.66
C LYS A 219 -1.38 -5.97 -10.14
N CYS A 220 -0.76 -5.23 -9.22
CA CYS A 220 0.20 -4.18 -9.53
C CYS A 220 1.43 -4.72 -10.26
N VAL A 221 1.96 -5.86 -9.79
CA VAL A 221 3.11 -6.55 -10.38
C VAL A 221 2.76 -7.15 -11.74
N ASP A 222 1.64 -7.86 -11.85
CA ASP A 222 1.21 -8.59 -13.05
C ASP A 222 0.94 -7.63 -14.22
N THR A 223 0.32 -6.49 -13.94
CA THR A 223 0.04 -5.47 -14.95
C THR A 223 1.25 -4.56 -15.19
N GLY A 224 2.14 -4.42 -14.21
CA GLY A 224 3.27 -3.50 -14.25
C GLY A 224 2.81 -2.04 -14.13
N THR A 225 1.85 -1.77 -13.24
CA THR A 225 1.36 -0.42 -12.95
C THR A 225 2.30 0.38 -12.07
N ALA A 226 2.06 1.67 -11.89
CA ALA A 226 2.95 2.59 -11.17
C ALA A 226 3.02 2.37 -9.65
N GLY A 227 1.93 1.89 -9.04
CA GLY A 227 1.88 1.79 -7.58
C GLY A 227 0.51 1.46 -7.01
N LEU A 228 0.35 1.82 -5.74
CA LEU A 228 -0.86 1.56 -4.94
C LEU A 228 -1.39 2.89 -4.36
N TYR A 229 -2.71 3.02 -4.33
CA TYR A 229 -3.46 4.16 -3.80
C TYR A 229 -4.34 3.68 -2.64
N LEU A 230 -4.41 4.45 -1.54
CA LEU A 230 -5.19 4.10 -0.35
C LEU A 230 -6.23 5.17 -0.03
N TRP A 231 -7.49 4.76 -0.04
CA TRP A 231 -8.62 5.47 0.56
C TRP A 231 -9.03 4.75 1.85
N ARG A 232 -8.62 5.17 3.04
CA ARG A 232 -7.82 6.34 3.40
C ARG A 232 -7.11 6.06 4.74
N ILE A 233 -6.12 6.87 5.09
CA ILE A 233 -5.22 6.57 6.20
C ILE A 233 -5.81 6.79 7.59
N ASP A 234 -6.74 7.74 7.73
CA ASP A 234 -7.32 8.16 9.00
C ASP A 234 -8.25 7.12 9.62
N ASN A 235 -8.65 6.10 8.86
CA ASN A 235 -9.39 4.93 9.33
C ASN A 235 -8.77 3.59 8.86
N ASP A 236 -7.47 3.58 8.51
CA ASP A 236 -6.75 2.39 8.07
C ASP A 236 -6.77 1.27 9.11
N ASP A 237 -7.56 0.22 8.81
CA ASP A 237 -7.73 -0.96 9.68
C ASP A 237 -8.04 -0.53 11.12
N THR A 238 -9.05 0.32 11.28
CA THR A 238 -9.39 0.96 12.56
C THR A 238 -9.65 -0.08 13.64
N ASP A 239 -9.04 0.16 14.81
CA ASP A 239 -9.39 -0.50 16.04
C ASP A 239 -10.63 0.13 16.65
N HIS A 240 -11.78 -0.50 16.43
CA HIS A 240 -13.07 0.01 16.91
C HIS A 240 -13.22 -0.01 18.43
N ALA A 241 -12.38 -0.73 19.18
CA ALA A 241 -12.45 -0.73 20.64
C ALA A 241 -11.89 0.56 21.24
N ILE A 242 -10.91 1.17 20.57
CA ILE A 242 -10.21 2.39 21.03
C ILE A 242 -10.26 3.53 20.01
N ASN A 243 -10.95 3.33 18.89
CA ASN A 243 -11.18 4.25 17.78
C ASN A 243 -9.88 4.89 17.24
N VAL A 244 -8.87 4.05 16.93
CA VAL A 244 -7.62 4.51 16.31
C VAL A 244 -7.23 3.65 15.11
N PRO A 245 -6.72 4.24 14.02
CA PRO A 245 -6.17 3.50 12.89
C PRO A 245 -4.90 2.73 13.28
N ARG A 246 -4.77 1.50 12.79
CA ARG A 246 -3.61 0.63 13.04
C ARG A 246 -2.50 0.80 11.98
N TYR A 247 -2.87 1.38 10.84
CA TYR A 247 -1.99 1.59 9.69
C TYR A 247 -1.46 0.29 9.07
N THR A 248 -2.24 -0.79 9.20
CA THR A 248 -1.82 -2.13 8.77
C THR A 248 -1.70 -2.18 7.25
N ILE A 249 -2.65 -1.58 6.53
CA ILE A 249 -2.64 -1.55 5.07
C ILE A 249 -1.56 -0.59 4.57
N THR A 250 -1.48 0.62 5.12
CA THR A 250 -0.45 1.62 4.80
C THR A 250 0.96 1.05 4.90
N LYS A 251 1.26 0.33 5.99
CA LYS A 251 2.57 -0.30 6.17
C LYS A 251 2.82 -1.38 5.11
N GLN A 252 1.86 -2.27 4.86
CA GLN A 252 2.01 -3.34 3.88
C GLN A 252 2.28 -2.78 2.47
N ILE A 253 1.53 -1.76 2.02
CA ILE A 253 1.74 -1.18 0.69
C ILE A 253 3.06 -0.42 0.60
N TRP A 254 3.48 0.28 1.65
CA TRP A 254 4.77 0.95 1.69
C TRP A 254 5.93 -0.04 1.62
N GLN A 255 5.84 -1.11 2.40
CA GLN A 255 6.85 -2.15 2.42
C GLN A 255 6.97 -2.83 1.04
N PHE A 256 5.86 -3.06 0.33
CA PHE A 256 5.89 -3.50 -1.06
C PHE A 256 6.70 -2.54 -1.96
N THR A 257 6.44 -1.23 -1.90
CA THR A 257 7.10 -0.27 -2.79
C THR A 257 8.56 -0.01 -2.45
N LYS A 258 8.97 -0.23 -1.20
CA LYS A 258 10.38 -0.15 -0.76
C LYS A 258 11.13 -1.46 -0.82
N GLY A 259 10.49 -2.55 -1.25
CA GLY A 259 11.12 -3.86 -1.38
C GLY A 259 11.34 -4.60 -0.06
N THR A 260 10.64 -4.18 1.00
CA THR A 260 10.87 -4.60 2.40
C THR A 260 9.61 -5.15 3.08
N MET A 261 8.88 -6.07 2.41
CA MET A 261 7.62 -6.69 2.89
C MET A 261 7.63 -7.37 4.29
N ALA A 262 8.72 -7.30 5.07
CA ALA A 262 8.63 -7.49 6.52
C ALA A 262 9.54 -6.60 7.39
N THR A 263 9.63 -5.31 7.07
CA THR A 263 10.11 -4.34 8.08
C THR A 263 8.93 -3.68 8.77
N GLU A 264 8.24 -4.46 9.60
CA GLU A 264 7.33 -4.15 10.73
C GLU A 264 6.44 -2.91 10.84
N ILE A 265 5.41 -3.13 11.66
CA ILE A 265 5.07 -2.32 12.86
C ILE A 265 6.34 -1.91 13.65
N GLY A 266 7.20 -1.07 13.05
CA GLY A 266 8.42 -0.53 13.65
C GLY A 266 9.56 -1.52 13.97
N GLY A 267 10.39 -1.86 12.97
CA GLY A 267 11.75 -2.39 13.20
C GLY A 267 12.11 -3.80 12.73
N GLY A 268 11.81 -4.22 11.50
CA GLY A 268 12.44 -5.42 10.94
C GLY A 268 11.93 -6.78 11.44
N VAL A 269 11.16 -6.91 12.51
CA VAL A 269 10.45 -8.16 12.87
C VAL A 269 9.21 -8.53 11.99
N PHE A 270 8.65 -9.72 12.13
CA PHE A 270 7.35 -10.09 11.56
C PHE A 270 6.71 -11.15 12.46
N GLU A 271 5.38 -11.22 12.47
CA GLU A 271 4.64 -12.09 13.36
C GLU A 271 3.28 -12.47 12.76
N ASP A 272 3.16 -13.71 12.26
CA ASP A 272 1.96 -14.19 11.60
C ASP A 272 0.89 -14.76 12.54
N THR A 273 1.22 -15.00 13.81
CA THR A 273 0.36 -15.78 14.74
C THR A 273 -1.07 -15.25 14.86
N ASN A 274 -1.26 -13.94 14.74
CA ASN A 274 -2.54 -13.27 14.96
C ASN A 274 -3.03 -12.51 13.72
N MET A 275 -2.61 -12.95 12.53
CA MET A 275 -2.98 -12.28 11.28
C MET A 275 -4.41 -12.60 10.82
N ARG A 276 -5.02 -13.70 11.28
CA ARG A 276 -6.46 -13.92 11.07
C ARG A 276 -7.25 -13.07 12.05
N ARG A 277 -8.28 -12.37 11.56
CA ARG A 277 -9.20 -11.58 12.39
C ARG A 277 -10.65 -11.82 11.99
N ASP A 278 -11.56 -11.69 12.94
CA ASP A 278 -13.01 -11.67 12.65
C ASP A 278 -13.44 -10.31 12.08
N ALA A 279 -14.72 -10.18 11.71
CA ALA A 279 -15.29 -8.93 11.21
C ALA A 279 -15.23 -7.76 12.22
N LYS A 280 -14.91 -8.03 13.50
CA LYS A 280 -14.74 -7.02 14.55
C LYS A 280 -13.26 -6.72 14.82
N GLY A 281 -12.34 -7.33 14.07
CA GLY A 281 -10.90 -7.17 14.22
C GLY A 281 -10.26 -7.98 15.36
N ASN A 282 -11.02 -8.84 16.05
CA ASN A 282 -10.46 -9.68 17.10
C ASN A 282 -9.55 -10.75 16.48
N PRO A 283 -8.37 -11.01 17.06
CA PRO A 283 -7.51 -12.11 16.63
C PRO A 283 -8.29 -13.43 16.62
N GLN A 284 -8.13 -14.18 15.53
CA GLN A 284 -8.66 -15.53 15.36
C GLN A 284 -7.49 -16.49 15.21
N ALA A 285 -7.72 -17.75 15.56
CA ALA A 285 -6.74 -18.79 15.31
C ALA A 285 -6.43 -18.87 13.81
N VAL A 286 -5.14 -18.82 13.47
CA VAL A 286 -4.66 -19.04 12.12
C VAL A 286 -4.78 -20.55 11.83
N PRO A 287 -5.43 -20.96 10.71
CA PRO A 287 -5.51 -22.36 10.33
C PRO A 287 -4.13 -22.99 10.11
N PRO A 288 -4.02 -24.32 10.01
CA PRO A 288 -2.82 -24.97 9.51
C PRO A 288 -2.38 -24.41 8.16
N ILE A 289 -1.06 -24.35 7.94
CA ILE A 289 -0.49 -24.00 6.64
C ILE A 289 -0.94 -25.05 5.63
N THR A 290 -1.45 -24.62 4.49
CA THR A 290 -1.87 -25.47 3.37
C THR A 290 -0.94 -25.30 2.17
N GLU A 291 -0.39 -24.10 1.95
CA GLU A 291 0.64 -23.86 0.96
C GLU A 291 1.75 -22.95 1.50
N MET A 292 2.96 -23.09 0.96
CA MET A 292 4.08 -22.22 1.29
C MET A 292 4.89 -21.88 0.03
N ILE A 293 5.28 -20.61 -0.06
CA ILE A 293 6.18 -20.11 -1.10
C ILE A 293 7.47 -19.70 -0.41
N VAL A 294 8.59 -20.16 -0.95
CA VAL A 294 9.93 -19.80 -0.46
C VAL A 294 10.72 -19.20 -1.62
N ARG A 295 11.31 -18.03 -1.41
CA ARG A 295 12.30 -17.45 -2.32
C ARG A 295 13.69 -17.63 -1.74
N TYR A 296 14.63 -18.09 -2.55
CA TYR A 296 15.97 -18.40 -2.06
C TYR A 296 17.05 -18.18 -3.13
N GLY A 297 18.26 -17.96 -2.65
CA GLY A 297 19.50 -17.94 -3.43
C GLY A 297 20.61 -18.54 -2.58
N ASN A 298 21.58 -17.71 -2.20
CA ASN A 298 22.60 -18.11 -1.21
C ASN A 298 22.05 -18.14 0.22
N VAL A 299 21.00 -17.36 0.47
CA VAL A 299 20.24 -17.32 1.74
C VAL A 299 18.76 -17.53 1.47
N VAL A 300 17.94 -17.57 2.51
CA VAL A 300 16.48 -17.52 2.40
C VAL A 300 16.05 -16.07 2.22
N ASN A 301 15.60 -15.73 1.02
CA ASN A 301 15.24 -14.36 0.66
C ASN A 301 13.86 -13.99 1.18
N ALA A 302 12.89 -14.90 1.06
CA ALA A 302 11.54 -14.66 1.55
C ALA A 302 10.77 -15.96 1.84
N ILE A 303 9.76 -15.84 2.70
CA ILE A 303 8.76 -16.87 2.98
C ILE A 303 7.36 -16.27 2.90
N GLN A 304 6.38 -17.05 2.44
CA GLN A 304 4.96 -16.69 2.48
C GLN A 304 4.16 -17.96 2.72
N THR A 305 3.16 -17.91 3.61
CA THR A 305 2.25 -19.03 3.83
C THR A 305 0.84 -18.69 3.37
N ILE A 306 0.13 -19.75 3.01
CA ILE A 306 -1.31 -19.76 2.81
C ILE A 306 -1.87 -20.77 3.80
N ASN A 307 -2.86 -20.34 4.58
CA ASN A 307 -3.42 -21.07 5.71
C ASN A 307 -4.92 -21.26 5.46
N GLY A 308 -5.27 -22.29 4.69
CA GLY A 308 -6.63 -22.46 4.18
C GLY A 308 -6.97 -21.39 3.16
N ASP A 309 -7.95 -20.54 3.48
CA ASP A 309 -8.38 -19.39 2.68
C ASP A 309 -7.54 -18.12 2.92
N LEU A 310 -6.68 -18.11 3.95
CA LEU A 310 -5.90 -16.94 4.34
C LEU A 310 -4.50 -16.95 3.70
N LYS A 311 -4.26 -16.03 2.75
CA LYS A 311 -2.91 -15.77 2.23
C LYS A 311 -2.20 -14.71 3.09
N LEU A 312 -1.17 -15.13 3.83
CA LEU A 312 -0.39 -14.25 4.72
C LEU A 312 0.58 -13.35 3.93
N PRO A 313 1.08 -12.25 4.52
CA PRO A 313 2.11 -11.44 3.89
C PRO A 313 3.36 -12.26 3.53
N GLN A 314 4.02 -11.92 2.42
CA GLN A 314 5.35 -12.43 2.16
C GLN A 314 6.34 -11.71 3.08
N HIS A 315 7.15 -12.44 3.84
CA HIS A 315 8.23 -11.85 4.63
C HIS A 315 9.53 -11.95 3.85
N GLY A 316 10.17 -10.81 3.56
CA GLY A 316 11.38 -10.73 2.75
C GLY A 316 11.17 -10.15 1.35
N GLY A 317 12.26 -9.97 0.61
CA GLY A 317 12.27 -9.32 -0.70
C GLY A 317 11.92 -10.26 -1.86
N TYR A 318 11.81 -9.70 -3.06
CA TYR A 318 11.53 -10.46 -4.29
C TYR A 318 12.78 -11.02 -4.98
N SER A 319 13.96 -10.83 -4.38
CA SER A 319 15.22 -11.40 -4.87
C SER A 319 15.29 -12.92 -4.72
N GLY A 320 16.23 -13.54 -5.43
CA GLY A 320 16.38 -14.99 -5.48
C GLY A 320 15.37 -15.66 -6.42
N ILE A 321 15.40 -16.99 -6.43
CA ILE A 321 14.50 -17.83 -7.22
C ILE A 321 13.30 -18.19 -6.35
N ALA A 322 12.09 -17.99 -6.87
CA ALA A 322 10.90 -18.53 -6.24
C ALA A 322 10.86 -20.05 -6.45
N ALA A 323 10.85 -20.81 -5.35
CA ALA A 323 10.57 -22.23 -5.41
C ALA A 323 9.17 -22.48 -6.00
N PRO A 324 8.94 -23.64 -6.64
CA PRO A 324 7.57 -24.09 -6.89
C PRO A 324 6.75 -24.05 -5.59
N THR A 325 5.51 -23.58 -5.66
CA THR A 325 4.62 -23.53 -4.51
C THR A 325 4.53 -24.91 -3.86
N ILE A 326 4.86 -24.96 -2.57
CA ILE A 326 4.74 -26.16 -1.75
C ILE A 326 3.27 -26.31 -1.42
N LYS A 327 2.66 -27.40 -1.89
CA LYS A 327 1.28 -27.76 -1.52
C LYS A 327 1.32 -28.93 -0.54
N LEU A 328 0.67 -28.74 0.60
CA LEU A 328 0.58 -29.75 1.66
C LEU A 328 -0.70 -30.56 1.46
N ASP A 329 -0.57 -31.87 1.63
CA ASP A 329 -1.71 -32.78 1.59
C ASP A 329 -2.59 -32.54 2.82
N GLU A 330 -3.90 -32.77 2.70
CA GLU A 330 -4.84 -32.56 3.79
C GLU A 330 -4.44 -33.40 5.03
N GLY A 331 -4.24 -32.72 6.17
CA GLY A 331 -3.80 -33.34 7.42
C GLY A 331 -2.30 -33.65 7.52
N ASP A 332 -1.51 -33.43 6.47
CA ASP A 332 -0.05 -33.57 6.47
C ASP A 332 0.65 -32.26 6.83
N ASN A 333 0.35 -31.76 8.03
CA ASN A 333 0.85 -30.46 8.49
C ASN A 333 2.38 -30.48 8.68
N ILE A 334 3.00 -29.29 8.58
CA ILE A 334 4.41 -29.10 8.92
C ILE A 334 4.58 -29.31 10.45
N ILE A 335 5.49 -30.20 10.83
CA ILE A 335 5.80 -30.49 12.23
C ILE A 335 7.22 -30.09 12.62
N GLU A 336 8.10 -29.87 11.64
CA GLU A 336 9.46 -29.41 11.91
C GLU A 336 9.91 -28.43 10.83
N VAL A 337 10.54 -27.35 11.29
CA VAL A 337 11.28 -26.41 10.45
C VAL A 337 12.71 -26.40 10.96
N SER A 338 13.66 -26.71 10.09
CA SER A 338 15.08 -26.76 10.44
C SER A 338 15.94 -26.10 9.37
N GLY A 339 17.22 -25.90 9.67
CA GLY A 339 18.15 -25.33 8.71
C GLY A 339 19.35 -24.69 9.38
N TYR A 340 19.84 -23.61 8.78
CA TYR A 340 21.01 -22.87 9.27
C TYR A 340 20.75 -21.37 9.27
N THR A 341 21.14 -20.71 10.34
CA THR A 341 21.41 -19.27 10.35
C THR A 341 22.91 -19.02 10.28
N GLY A 342 23.32 -17.78 10.05
CA GLY A 342 24.73 -17.41 10.14
C GLY A 342 25.06 -16.16 9.34
N THR A 343 26.36 -15.92 9.14
CA THR A 343 26.84 -14.68 8.54
C THR A 343 27.11 -14.86 7.05
N TRP A 344 26.50 -14.03 6.21
CA TRP A 344 26.67 -13.97 4.76
C TRP A 344 27.07 -12.54 4.35
N PHE A 345 28.28 -12.38 3.81
CA PHE A 345 28.89 -11.06 3.52
C PHE A 345 28.81 -10.04 4.69
N GLY A 346 28.96 -10.52 5.93
CA GLY A 346 28.93 -9.67 7.14
C GLY A 346 27.54 -9.46 7.74
N TRP A 347 26.49 -9.97 7.11
CA TRP A 347 25.10 -9.86 7.57
C TRP A 347 24.61 -11.18 8.17
N ASN A 348 23.88 -11.12 9.27
CA ASN A 348 23.25 -12.32 9.84
C ASN A 348 21.94 -12.62 9.11
N CYS A 349 21.80 -13.84 8.64
CA CYS A 349 20.65 -14.28 7.86
C CYS A 349 20.24 -15.71 8.22
N VAL A 350 19.02 -16.08 7.86
CA VAL A 350 18.63 -17.47 7.65
C VAL A 350 19.24 -17.93 6.33
N LEU A 351 20.24 -18.79 6.41
CA LEU A 351 21.01 -19.26 5.26
C LEU A 351 20.32 -20.39 4.51
N GLN A 352 19.62 -21.25 5.25
CA GLN A 352 18.94 -22.42 4.69
C GLN A 352 17.69 -22.79 5.49
N LEU A 353 16.66 -23.27 4.79
CA LEU A 353 15.41 -23.76 5.36
C LEU A 353 15.05 -25.15 4.82
N MET A 354 14.60 -26.02 5.73
CA MET A 354 14.04 -27.34 5.49
C MET A 354 12.71 -27.45 6.23
N LEU A 355 11.72 -28.09 5.61
CA LEU A 355 10.42 -28.38 6.22
C LEU A 355 10.24 -29.89 6.28
N THR A 356 9.72 -30.41 7.38
CA THR A 356 9.30 -31.81 7.51
C THR A 356 7.84 -31.87 7.94
N THR A 357 7.05 -32.64 7.20
CA THR A 357 5.63 -32.85 7.48
C THR A 357 5.40 -34.03 8.43
N LYS A 358 4.19 -34.13 8.96
CA LYS A 358 3.75 -35.19 9.87
C LYS A 358 3.97 -36.60 9.29
N ASN A 359 3.78 -36.77 7.98
CA ASN A 359 3.97 -38.02 7.26
C ASN A 359 5.42 -38.24 6.79
N GLY A 360 6.35 -37.37 7.20
CA GLY A 360 7.77 -37.51 6.91
C GLY A 360 8.21 -36.97 5.54
N LYS A 361 7.34 -36.25 4.83
CA LYS A 361 7.71 -35.58 3.57
C LYS A 361 8.61 -34.39 3.90
N THR A 362 9.65 -34.20 3.10
CA THR A 362 10.59 -33.10 3.28
C THR A 362 10.58 -32.15 2.09
N TYR A 363 10.74 -30.85 2.38
CA TYR A 363 10.87 -29.80 1.38
C TYR A 363 12.12 -28.96 1.66
N GLY A 364 12.85 -28.61 0.60
CA GLY A 364 14.15 -27.96 0.66
C GLY A 364 15.31 -28.93 0.33
N PRO A 365 16.56 -28.52 0.56
CA PRO A 365 16.95 -27.27 1.23
C PRO A 365 16.72 -26.04 0.36
N TYR A 366 16.16 -25.00 0.96
CA TYR A 366 16.04 -23.67 0.35
C TYR A 366 17.15 -22.78 0.88
N GLY A 367 18.03 -22.31 -0.01
CA GLY A 367 19.24 -21.57 0.33
C GLY A 367 20.49 -22.44 0.22
N SER A 368 21.42 -22.02 -0.64
CA SER A 368 22.65 -22.79 -0.92
C SER A 368 23.71 -22.66 0.18
N MET A 369 23.61 -21.63 1.02
CA MET A 369 24.62 -21.22 2.01
C MET A 369 25.99 -20.90 1.40
N ALA A 370 26.06 -20.62 0.10
CA ALA A 370 27.30 -20.20 -0.54
C ALA A 370 27.75 -18.84 0.03
N ASP A 371 29.07 -18.69 0.18
CA ASP A 371 29.73 -17.49 0.74
C ASP A 371 29.39 -17.15 2.21
N ALA A 372 28.70 -18.05 2.92
CA ALA A 372 28.47 -17.90 4.35
C ALA A 372 29.74 -18.22 5.15
N SER A 373 30.19 -17.26 5.97
CA SER A 373 31.37 -17.39 6.82
C SER A 373 31.10 -18.09 8.15
N GLN A 374 29.84 -18.14 8.58
CA GLN A 374 29.39 -18.86 9.77
C GLN A 374 28.08 -19.59 9.47
N LYS A 375 27.91 -20.80 10.03
CA LYS A 375 26.71 -21.63 9.87
C LYS A 375 26.34 -22.22 11.22
N ILE A 376 25.17 -21.88 11.74
CA ILE A 376 24.64 -22.30 13.03
C ILE A 376 23.34 -23.07 12.75
N PRO A 377 23.26 -24.37 13.07
CA PRO A 377 22.05 -25.13 12.84
C PRO A 377 20.93 -24.69 13.79
N PHE A 378 19.68 -24.75 13.31
CA PHE A 378 18.49 -24.59 14.14
C PHE A 378 17.44 -25.65 13.78
N SER A 379 16.55 -25.96 14.72
CA SER A 379 15.35 -26.77 14.50
C SER A 379 14.25 -26.35 15.45
N PHE A 380 13.04 -26.18 14.92
CA PHE A 380 11.81 -25.97 15.65
C PHE A 380 10.89 -27.15 15.38
N LYS A 381 10.59 -27.93 16.42
CA LYS A 381 9.80 -29.16 16.31
C LYS A 381 8.54 -29.07 17.15
N ALA A 382 7.40 -29.33 16.52
CA ALA A 382 6.11 -29.37 17.17
C ALA A 382 6.03 -30.55 18.14
N LEU A 383 5.35 -30.36 19.26
CA LEU A 383 5.02 -31.45 20.18
C LEU A 383 3.98 -32.38 19.55
N THR A 384 3.84 -33.58 20.10
CA THR A 384 2.81 -34.53 19.66
C THR A 384 1.43 -33.89 19.69
N GLY A 385 0.73 -33.91 18.55
CA GLY A 385 -0.59 -33.33 18.38
C GLY A 385 -0.62 -31.87 17.93
N GLN A 386 0.54 -31.21 17.85
CA GLN A 386 0.67 -29.84 17.35
C GLN A 386 1.23 -29.80 15.93
N SER A 387 1.07 -28.65 15.29
CA SER A 387 1.73 -28.33 14.02
C SER A 387 2.20 -26.88 13.99
N ILE A 388 3.11 -26.58 13.06
CA ILE A 388 3.55 -25.21 12.79
C ILE A 388 2.47 -24.53 11.95
N VAL A 389 1.94 -23.41 12.44
CA VAL A 389 0.83 -22.68 11.80
C VAL A 389 1.22 -21.28 11.32
N ALA A 390 2.30 -20.71 11.84
CA ALA A 390 2.73 -19.36 11.52
C ALA A 390 4.23 -19.18 11.73
N PHE A 391 4.80 -18.19 11.05
CA PHE A 391 6.18 -17.78 11.21
C PHE A 391 6.30 -16.42 11.89
N LYS A 392 7.42 -16.21 12.57
CA LYS A 392 7.82 -14.92 13.12
C LYS A 392 9.32 -14.79 13.06
N GLY A 393 9.86 -13.59 13.11
CA GLY A 393 11.30 -13.44 12.95
C GLY A 393 11.70 -12.01 12.70
N THR A 394 12.90 -11.81 12.17
CA THR A 394 13.40 -10.50 11.74
C THR A 394 13.90 -10.54 10.30
N LEU A 395 14.01 -9.35 9.72
CA LEU A 395 14.43 -9.04 8.38
C LEU A 395 15.57 -8.05 8.43
N ILE A 396 16.44 -8.14 7.43
CA ILE A 396 17.56 -7.22 7.24
C ILE A 396 17.64 -6.77 5.78
N SER A 397 17.87 -5.49 5.57
CA SER A 397 18.19 -4.93 4.25
C SER A 397 19.66 -5.14 3.96
N ILE A 398 19.93 -5.75 2.81
CA ILE A 398 21.27 -6.05 2.32
C ILE A 398 21.50 -5.31 0.99
N PRO A 399 22.63 -4.60 0.84
CA PRO A 399 22.98 -3.99 -0.44
C PRO A 399 23.30 -5.08 -1.46
N LEU A 400 22.76 -4.95 -2.66
CA LEU A 400 23.10 -5.80 -3.79
C LEU A 400 24.21 -5.14 -4.61
N LYS A 401 25.11 -5.96 -5.15
CA LYS A 401 26.11 -5.48 -6.12
C LYS A 401 25.37 -5.07 -7.39
N ASP A 402 25.46 -3.78 -7.75
CA ASP A 402 24.87 -3.18 -8.95
C ASP A 402 23.32 -3.19 -9.01
N ALA A 403 22.64 -3.32 -7.86
CA ALA A 403 21.17 -3.25 -7.77
C ALA A 403 20.73 -2.56 -6.47
N PRO A 404 19.47 -2.08 -6.37
CA PRO A 404 18.91 -1.60 -5.12
C PRO A 404 19.03 -2.65 -4.00
N GLU A 405 19.04 -2.19 -2.75
CA GLU A 405 19.02 -3.07 -1.58
C GLU A 405 17.83 -4.06 -1.67
N THR A 406 18.04 -5.28 -1.18
CA THR A 406 16.95 -6.25 -0.99
C THR A 406 16.81 -6.58 0.48
N THR A 407 15.63 -7.01 0.89
CA THR A 407 15.43 -7.52 2.24
C THR A 407 15.47 -9.05 2.25
N VAL A 408 16.06 -9.65 3.28
CA VAL A 408 16.13 -11.11 3.51
C VAL A 408 15.77 -11.42 4.95
N ILE A 409 15.50 -12.69 5.25
CA ILE A 409 15.20 -13.14 6.61
C ILE A 409 16.48 -13.11 7.45
N GLU A 410 16.53 -12.26 8.47
CA GLU A 410 17.63 -12.19 9.45
C GLU A 410 17.51 -13.30 10.48
N SER A 411 16.31 -13.45 11.07
CA SER A 411 16.02 -14.48 12.06
C SER A 411 14.63 -15.08 11.83
N LEU A 412 14.44 -16.32 12.29
CA LEU A 412 13.19 -17.05 12.12
C LEU A 412 12.85 -17.83 13.39
N SER A 413 11.58 -17.88 13.71
CA SER A 413 10.93 -18.72 14.71
C SER A 413 9.54 -19.09 14.20
N VAL A 414 8.83 -19.92 14.95
CA VAL A 414 7.54 -20.47 14.54
C VAL A 414 6.53 -20.39 15.68
N SER A 415 5.25 -20.48 15.32
CA SER A 415 4.15 -20.65 16.25
C SER A 415 3.46 -21.98 16.01
N PHE A 416 3.10 -22.61 17.13
CA PHE A 416 2.48 -23.93 17.16
C PHE A 416 1.00 -23.81 17.53
N ALA A 417 0.17 -24.69 16.97
CA ALA A 417 -1.22 -24.89 17.38
C ALA A 417 -1.55 -26.39 17.44
#